data_AF-A0A661D115-F1
#
_entry.id   AF-A0A661D115-F1
#
_cell.length_a   1.000
_cell.length_b   1.000
_cell.length_c   1.000
_cell.angle_alpha   90.00
_cell.angle_beta   90.00
_cell.angle_gamma   90.00
#
_symmetry.space_group_name_H-M   'P 1'
#
loop_
_entity.id
_entity.type
_entity.pdbx_description
1 polymer ?
#
loop_
_entity_poly.entity_id
_entity_poly.type
_entity_poly.pdbx_seq_one_letter_code
_entity_poly.pdbx_strand_id
1 'polypeptide(L)'
;MLDMLLEPTKTFVKGGIDAFRKSNEHNNLLIAVQDRIRREVRFNSALLQELKKVDKNTNTPKYDDVIRLALVKSWRTEAFDEVNSGVLPLTLFFETTLSKEDIFPTNWPKRDKYLEWLKNVVTQYDLLERVYHRIQLAKTFAECGKIQGDMDYIHFMLIGFEKSIANTTIR
;
A
#
# COMPACT_ATOMS: atom_id res chain seq x y z
N MET A 1 -3.96 -39.81 12.16
CA MET A 1 -4.24 -39.50 13.58
C MET A 1 -3.93 -38.05 13.95
N LEU A 2 -2.86 -37.44 13.43
CA LEU A 2 -2.61 -35.99 13.57
C LEU A 2 -3.71 -35.10 12.96
N ASP A 3 -4.29 -35.52 11.83
CA ASP A 3 -5.41 -34.81 11.17
C ASP A 3 -6.67 -34.68 12.04
N MET A 4 -6.89 -35.65 12.94
CA MET A 4 -8.08 -35.71 13.80
C MET A 4 -8.01 -34.72 14.97
N LEU A 5 -6.81 -34.29 15.36
CA LEU A 5 -6.58 -33.24 16.36
C LEU A 5 -6.51 -31.86 15.72
N LEU A 6 -6.13 -31.77 14.44
CA LEU A 6 -6.03 -30.50 13.71
C LEU A 6 -7.40 -29.89 13.35
N GLU A 7 -8.43 -30.72 13.13
CA GLU A 7 -9.78 -30.24 12.79
C GLU A 7 -10.48 -29.47 13.94
N PRO A 8 -10.47 -29.96 15.19
CA PRO A 8 -10.99 -29.21 16.34
C PRO A 8 -10.25 -27.88 16.55
N THR A 9 -8.91 -27.88 16.43
CA THR A 9 -8.10 -26.66 16.60
C THR A 9 -8.39 -25.65 15.50
N LYS A 10 -8.52 -26.08 14.24
CA LYS A 10 -8.94 -25.21 13.13
C LYS A 10 -10.32 -24.59 13.40
N THR A 11 -11.26 -25.37 13.91
CA THR A 11 -12.61 -24.90 14.23
C THR A 11 -12.59 -23.90 15.40
N PHE A 12 -11.77 -24.14 16.41
CA PHE A 12 -11.61 -23.25 17.56
C PHE A 12 -10.93 -21.93 17.17
N VAL A 13 -9.88 -21.99 16.34
CA VAL A 13 -9.19 -20.81 15.80
C VAL A 13 -10.13 -20.02 14.89
N LYS A 14 -10.89 -20.68 14.01
CA LYS A 14 -11.91 -20.01 13.18
C LYS A 14 -12.99 -19.34 14.05
N GLY A 15 -13.52 -20.03 15.05
CA GLY A 15 -14.51 -19.48 15.97
C GLY A 15 -13.99 -18.29 16.76
N GLY A 16 -12.73 -18.33 17.21
CA GLY A 16 -12.05 -17.22 17.87
C GLY A 16 -11.82 -16.02 16.95
N ILE A 17 -11.40 -16.25 15.70
CA ILE A 17 -11.24 -15.19 14.70
C ILE A 17 -12.60 -14.57 14.34
N ASP A 18 -13.65 -15.37 14.20
CA ASP A 18 -15.00 -14.88 13.89
C ASP A 18 -15.61 -14.08 15.05
N ALA A 19 -15.34 -14.48 16.30
CA ALA A 19 -15.72 -13.71 17.48
C ALA A 19 -14.91 -12.41 17.59
N PHE A 20 -13.60 -12.46 17.31
CA PHE A 20 -12.74 -11.28 17.26
C PHE A 20 -13.21 -10.30 16.19
N ARG A 21 -13.51 -10.76 14.98
CA ARG A 21 -14.05 -9.95 13.87
C ARG A 21 -15.32 -9.20 14.23
N LYS A 22 -16.15 -9.75 15.13
CA LYS A 22 -17.40 -9.13 15.60
C LYS A 22 -17.23 -8.22 16.82
N SER A 23 -16.02 -8.12 17.36
CA SER A 23 -15.74 -7.29 18.54
C SER A 23 -15.52 -5.83 18.15
N ASN A 24 -15.94 -4.92 19.02
CA ASN A 24 -15.63 -3.49 18.87
C ASN A 24 -14.12 -3.22 18.90
N GLU A 25 -13.35 -4.06 19.60
CA GLU A 25 -11.89 -3.99 19.68
C GLU A 25 -11.24 -4.24 18.31
N HIS A 26 -11.75 -5.21 17.55
CA HIS A 26 -11.27 -5.44 16.19
C HIS A 26 -11.59 -4.27 15.26
N ASN A 27 -12.79 -3.70 15.32
CA ASN A 27 -13.16 -2.55 14.50
C ASN A 27 -12.27 -1.33 14.82
N ASN A 28 -11.99 -1.08 16.11
CA ASN A 28 -11.06 -0.02 16.53
C ASN A 28 -9.63 -0.28 16.03
N LEU A 29 -9.16 -1.52 16.14
CA LEU A 29 -7.84 -1.91 15.63
C LEU A 29 -7.74 -1.75 14.12
N LEU A 30 -8.76 -2.19 13.38
CA LEU A 30 -8.86 -2.05 11.93
C LEU A 30 -8.78 -0.58 11.52
N ILE A 31 -9.58 0.29 12.15
CA ILE A 31 -9.53 1.74 11.91
C ILE A 31 -8.14 2.29 12.17
N ALA A 32 -7.53 1.94 13.30
CA ALA A 32 -6.21 2.44 13.69
C ALA A 32 -5.12 2.01 12.68
N VAL A 33 -5.11 0.73 12.29
CA VAL A 33 -4.15 0.19 11.31
C VAL A 33 -4.34 0.83 9.94
N GLN A 34 -5.58 0.88 9.44
CA GLN A 34 -5.87 1.48 8.15
C GLN A 34 -5.54 2.98 8.11
N ASP A 35 -5.87 3.74 9.15
CA ASP A 35 -5.56 5.18 9.21
C ASP A 35 -4.05 5.42 9.28
N ARG A 36 -3.31 4.60 10.03
CA ARG A 36 -1.85 4.71 10.12
C ARG A 36 -1.19 4.48 8.76
N ILE A 37 -1.56 3.40 8.07
CA ILE A 37 -1.09 3.12 6.71
C ILE A 37 -1.50 4.27 5.76
N ARG A 38 -2.74 4.76 5.85
CA ARG A 38 -3.24 5.85 4.99
C ARG A 38 -2.44 7.13 5.16
N ARG A 39 -2.06 7.51 6.38
CA ARG A 39 -1.20 8.68 6.64
C ARG A 39 0.15 8.54 5.95
N GLU A 40 0.72 7.33 5.97
CA GLU A 40 1.99 7.04 5.33
C GLU A 40 1.91 7.07 3.81
N VAL A 41 0.85 6.49 3.24
CA VAL A 41 0.51 6.55 1.82
C VAL A 41 0.40 8.00 1.34
N ARG A 42 -0.30 8.86 2.10
CA ARG A 42 -0.44 10.29 1.81
C ARG A 42 0.90 11.02 1.82
N PHE A 43 1.72 10.75 2.83
CA PHE A 43 3.05 11.34 2.93
C PHE A 43 3.94 10.95 1.75
N ASN A 44 4.00 9.66 1.42
CA ASN A 44 4.79 9.17 0.28
C ASN A 44 4.25 9.69 -1.06
N SER A 45 2.92 9.80 -1.21
CA SER A 45 2.28 10.42 -2.37
C SER A 45 2.66 11.89 -2.53
N ALA A 46 2.70 12.67 -1.43
CA ALA A 46 3.15 14.05 -1.46
C ALA A 46 4.62 14.19 -1.88
N LEU A 47 5.50 13.30 -1.39
CA LEU A 47 6.91 13.27 -1.82
C LEU A 47 7.04 12.97 -3.32
N LEU A 48 6.22 12.06 -3.86
CA LEU A 48 6.17 11.77 -5.29
C LEU A 48 5.66 12.96 -6.12
N GLN A 49 4.74 13.75 -5.58
CA GLN A 49 4.31 15.00 -6.23
C GLN A 49 5.44 16.03 -6.26
N GLU A 50 6.21 16.18 -5.18
CA GLU A 50 7.39 17.04 -5.16
C GLU A 50 8.44 16.59 -6.18
N LEU A 51 8.70 15.28 -6.29
CA LEU A 51 9.64 14.70 -7.26
C LEU A 51 9.23 14.95 -8.73
N LYS A 52 7.94 15.12 -9.01
CA LYS A 52 7.41 15.40 -10.35
C LYS A 52 7.47 16.88 -10.72
N LYS A 53 7.76 17.79 -9.78
CA LYS A 53 7.82 19.22 -10.08
C LYS A 53 8.98 19.51 -11.02
N VAL A 54 8.67 20.30 -12.05
CA VAL A 54 9.65 20.84 -13.00
C VAL A 54 9.82 22.33 -12.76
N ASP A 55 11.02 22.83 -13.03
CA ASP A 55 11.25 24.27 -13.12
C ASP A 55 10.57 24.79 -14.39
N LYS A 56 9.71 25.80 -14.21
CA LYS A 56 8.90 26.40 -15.28
C LYS A 56 9.77 27.08 -16.35
N ASN A 57 10.97 27.52 -15.98
CA ASN A 57 11.84 28.26 -16.90
C ASN A 57 12.68 27.32 -17.77
N THR A 58 13.06 26.15 -17.25
CA THR A 58 14.00 25.24 -17.91
C THR A 58 13.34 23.94 -18.38
N ASN A 59 12.11 23.65 -17.96
CA ASN A 59 11.41 22.38 -18.16
C ASN A 59 12.23 21.14 -17.70
N THR A 60 13.18 21.37 -16.80
CA THR A 60 13.99 20.33 -16.15
C THR A 60 13.42 20.03 -14.77
N PRO A 61 13.79 18.90 -14.14
CA PRO A 61 13.45 18.66 -12.75
C PRO A 61 13.76 19.85 -11.84
N LYS A 62 12.81 20.20 -10.96
CA LYS A 62 12.98 21.31 -10.02
C LYS A 62 14.18 21.12 -9.08
N TYR A 63 14.49 19.87 -8.76
CA TYR A 63 15.50 19.47 -7.80
C TYR A 63 16.62 18.71 -8.51
N ASP A 64 17.85 18.91 -8.05
CA ASP A 64 18.99 18.11 -8.47
C ASP A 64 18.88 16.64 -8.01
N ASP A 65 19.76 15.79 -8.53
CA ASP A 65 19.73 14.36 -8.24
C ASP A 65 20.01 14.03 -6.77
N VAL A 66 20.77 14.87 -6.06
CA VAL A 66 21.09 14.67 -4.63
C VAL A 66 19.83 14.84 -3.79
N ILE A 67 19.09 15.93 -4.02
CA ILE A 67 17.83 16.21 -3.34
C ILE A 67 16.78 15.17 -3.74
N ARG A 68 16.70 14.80 -5.03
CA ARG A 68 15.76 13.76 -5.47
C ARG A 68 16.03 12.41 -4.83
N LEU A 69 17.30 12.01 -4.69
CA LEU A 69 17.69 10.81 -3.96
C LEU A 69 17.29 10.89 -2.48
N ALA A 70 17.54 12.02 -1.84
CA ALA A 70 17.13 12.24 -0.45
C ALA A 70 15.61 12.14 -0.26
N LEU A 71 14.82 12.65 -1.22
CA LEU A 71 13.36 12.53 -1.23
C LEU A 71 12.86 11.09 -1.37
N VAL A 72 13.56 10.24 -2.13
CA VAL A 72 13.21 8.80 -2.22
C VAL A 72 13.62 8.08 -0.94
N LYS A 73 14.79 8.40 -0.37
CA LYS A 73 15.25 7.82 0.91
C LYS A 73 14.32 8.16 2.08
N SER A 74 13.69 9.34 2.05
CA SER A 74 12.78 9.80 3.10
C SER A 74 11.39 9.17 3.04
N TRP A 75 11.13 8.27 2.07
CA TRP A 75 9.89 7.51 2.03
C TRP A 75 9.73 6.70 3.32
N ARG A 76 8.55 6.80 3.89
CA ARG A 76 8.18 6.10 5.12
C ARG A 76 7.70 4.70 4.78
N THR A 77 8.12 3.75 5.60
CA THR A 77 7.71 2.34 5.51
C THR A 77 7.29 1.77 6.86
N GLU A 78 7.37 2.54 7.94
CA GLU A 78 7.23 2.05 9.30
C GLU A 78 5.88 1.39 9.56
N ALA A 79 4.78 1.99 9.06
CA ALA A 79 3.47 1.37 9.20
C ALA A 79 3.37 0.09 8.37
N PHE A 80 3.92 0.05 7.15
CA PHE A 80 3.92 -1.18 6.36
C PHE A 80 4.75 -2.28 7.05
N ASP A 81 5.92 -1.91 7.57
CA ASP A 81 6.84 -2.80 8.27
C ASP A 81 6.18 -3.42 9.52
N GLU A 82 5.44 -2.62 10.29
CA GLU A 82 4.71 -3.09 11.46
C GLU A 82 3.57 -4.06 11.12
N VAL A 83 2.78 -3.77 10.09
CA VAL A 83 1.69 -4.68 9.71
C VAL A 83 2.26 -5.96 9.09
N ASN A 84 3.33 -5.87 8.31
CA ASN A 84 4.02 -7.03 7.71
C ASN A 84 4.73 -7.91 8.76
N SER A 85 5.28 -7.32 9.82
CA SER A 85 5.90 -8.06 10.95
C SER A 85 4.90 -8.47 12.03
N GLY A 86 3.65 -8.04 11.91
CA GLY A 86 2.59 -8.32 12.86
C GLY A 86 2.20 -9.80 12.90
N VAL A 87 1.67 -10.23 14.06
CA VAL A 87 1.16 -11.60 14.26
C VAL A 87 -0.17 -11.82 13.52
N LEU A 88 -0.89 -10.74 13.22
CA LEU A 88 -2.21 -10.80 12.58
C LEU A 88 -2.08 -10.76 11.05
N PRO A 89 -2.80 -11.64 10.33
CA PRO A 89 -2.78 -11.64 8.87
C PRO A 89 -3.30 -10.32 8.29
N LEU A 90 -2.68 -9.84 7.21
CA LEU A 90 -3.11 -8.65 6.46
C LEU A 90 -4.57 -8.73 5.97
N THR A 91 -5.03 -9.95 5.68
CA THR A 91 -6.41 -10.21 5.25
C THR A 91 -7.45 -9.84 6.31
N LEU A 92 -7.06 -9.69 7.59
CA LEU A 92 -7.96 -9.17 8.63
C LEU A 92 -8.18 -7.66 8.55
N PHE A 93 -7.26 -6.92 7.94
CA PHE A 93 -7.31 -5.47 7.86
C PHE A 93 -7.68 -4.97 6.46
N PHE A 94 -7.41 -5.75 5.42
CA PHE A 94 -7.48 -5.34 4.01
C PHE A 94 -8.14 -6.41 3.12
N GLU A 95 -9.31 -6.91 3.52
CA GLU A 95 -10.01 -8.02 2.82
C GLU A 95 -10.76 -7.57 1.55
N THR A 96 -11.03 -6.28 1.38
CA THR A 96 -11.95 -5.80 0.34
C THR A 96 -11.41 -6.04 -1.08
N THR A 97 -12.26 -6.62 -1.93
CA THR A 97 -11.99 -6.76 -3.36
C THR A 97 -11.94 -5.40 -4.03
N LEU A 98 -10.98 -5.20 -4.92
CA LEU A 98 -10.77 -3.94 -5.63
C LEU A 98 -11.62 -3.88 -6.90
N SER A 99 -12.39 -2.79 -7.01
CA SER A 99 -12.93 -2.34 -8.29
C SER A 99 -11.94 -1.35 -8.90
N LYS A 100 -11.19 -1.79 -9.92
CA LYS A 100 -10.08 -0.99 -10.50
C LYS A 100 -10.60 0.26 -11.19
N GLU A 101 -11.80 0.19 -11.74
CA GLU A 101 -12.51 1.26 -12.41
C GLU A 101 -12.84 2.40 -11.43
N ASP A 102 -13.18 2.06 -10.19
CA ASP A 102 -13.61 3.04 -9.18
C ASP A 102 -12.44 3.69 -8.44
N ILE A 103 -11.36 2.96 -8.22
CA ILE A 103 -10.24 3.42 -7.40
C ILE A 103 -9.15 4.12 -8.20
N PHE A 104 -8.99 3.85 -9.50
CA PHE A 104 -7.93 4.46 -10.30
C PHE A 104 -8.45 5.65 -11.14
N PRO A 105 -7.72 6.78 -11.18
CA PRO A 105 -8.11 7.93 -11.99
C PRO A 105 -8.14 7.58 -13.49
N THR A 106 -9.19 8.04 -14.19
CA THR A 106 -9.40 7.80 -15.63
C THR A 106 -8.39 8.52 -16.51
N ASN A 107 -7.97 9.73 -16.11
CA ASN A 107 -7.10 10.60 -16.91
C ASN A 107 -5.61 10.44 -16.56
N TRP A 108 -5.17 9.26 -16.11
CA TRP A 108 -3.76 9.05 -15.74
C TRP A 108 -2.89 8.70 -16.96
N PRO A 109 -1.72 9.34 -17.13
CA PRO A 109 -0.79 8.96 -18.20
C PRO A 109 -0.35 7.50 -18.07
N LYS A 110 -0.52 6.69 -19.12
CA LYS A 110 -0.22 5.24 -19.12
C LYS A 110 -1.13 4.38 -18.23
N ARG A 111 -2.34 4.86 -17.89
CA ARG A 111 -3.34 4.13 -17.11
C ARG A 111 -3.47 2.66 -17.53
N ASP A 112 -3.72 2.41 -18.81
CA ASP A 112 -4.03 1.04 -19.29
C ASP A 112 -2.84 0.09 -19.10
N LYS A 113 -1.62 0.59 -19.34
CA LYS A 113 -0.37 -0.14 -19.09
C LYS A 113 -0.22 -0.50 -17.61
N TYR A 114 -0.51 0.44 -16.70
CA TYR A 114 -0.42 0.18 -15.26
C TYR A 114 -1.52 -0.76 -14.77
N LEU A 115 -2.73 -0.67 -15.32
CA LEU A 115 -3.82 -1.60 -15.02
C LEU A 115 -3.50 -3.01 -15.50
N GLU A 116 -2.87 -3.15 -16.68
CA GLU A 116 -2.37 -4.44 -17.17
C GLU A 116 -1.34 -5.04 -16.20
N TRP A 117 -0.40 -4.24 -15.71
CA TRP A 117 0.57 -4.68 -14.71
C TRP A 117 -0.10 -5.13 -13.41
N LEU A 118 -1.23 -4.51 -13.05
CA LEU A 118 -2.03 -4.84 -11.88
C LEU A 118 -3.07 -5.94 -12.15
N LYS A 119 -3.07 -6.63 -13.30
CA LYS A 119 -4.12 -7.62 -13.64
C LYS A 119 -4.38 -8.65 -12.53
N ASN A 120 -3.32 -9.13 -11.86
CA ASN A 120 -3.41 -10.15 -10.80
C ASN A 120 -3.63 -9.57 -9.39
N VAL A 121 -3.70 -8.25 -9.24
CA VAL A 121 -4.01 -7.60 -7.97
C VAL A 121 -5.53 -7.54 -7.84
N VAL A 122 -6.09 -8.31 -6.90
CA VAL A 122 -7.54 -8.51 -6.76
C VAL A 122 -8.06 -7.83 -5.49
N THR A 123 -7.28 -7.81 -4.43
CA THR A 123 -7.68 -7.32 -3.10
C THR A 123 -6.84 -6.13 -2.63
N GLN A 124 -7.31 -5.45 -1.58
CA GLN A 124 -6.55 -4.36 -0.96
C GLN A 124 -5.20 -4.83 -0.43
N TYR A 125 -5.10 -6.00 0.20
CA TYR A 125 -3.82 -6.50 0.69
C TYR A 125 -2.84 -6.80 -0.46
N ASP A 126 -3.31 -7.34 -1.59
CA ASP A 126 -2.45 -7.55 -2.78
C ASP A 126 -1.84 -6.22 -3.25
N LEU A 127 -2.65 -5.16 -3.25
CA LEU A 127 -2.21 -3.83 -3.66
C LEU A 127 -1.24 -3.22 -2.65
N LEU A 128 -1.52 -3.39 -1.35
CA LEU A 128 -0.66 -2.94 -0.26
C LEU A 128 0.73 -3.59 -0.35
N GLU A 129 0.79 -4.92 -0.46
CA GLU A 129 2.05 -5.66 -0.58
C GLU A 129 2.84 -5.21 -1.81
N ARG A 130 2.15 -5.04 -2.94
CA ARG A 130 2.81 -4.61 -4.17
C ARG A 130 3.35 -3.19 -4.08
N VAL A 131 2.62 -2.27 -3.44
CA VAL A 131 3.09 -0.91 -3.14
C VAL A 131 4.33 -0.97 -2.24
N TYR A 132 4.24 -1.72 -1.14
CA TYR A 132 5.31 -1.89 -0.17
C TYR A 132 6.60 -2.39 -0.84
N HIS A 133 6.53 -3.46 -1.61
CA HIS A 133 7.70 -4.00 -2.31
C HIS A 133 8.32 -2.99 -3.29
N ARG A 134 7.49 -2.22 -4.02
CA ARG A 134 8.00 -1.23 -4.97
C ARG A 134 8.63 -0.03 -4.28
N ILE A 135 8.10 0.38 -3.13
CA ILE A 135 8.69 1.39 -2.26
C ILE A 135 10.04 0.91 -1.73
N GLN A 136 10.12 -0.32 -1.21
CA GLN A 136 11.37 -0.88 -0.70
C GLN A 136 12.45 -0.96 -1.78
N LEU A 137 12.11 -1.47 -2.97
CA LEU A 137 13.05 -1.50 -4.10
C LEU A 137 13.56 -0.09 -4.46
N ALA A 138 12.66 0.90 -4.54
CA ALA A 138 13.03 2.28 -4.83
C ALA A 138 13.97 2.87 -3.76
N LYS A 139 13.69 2.61 -2.47
CA LYS A 139 14.54 3.02 -1.35
C LYS A 139 15.92 2.36 -1.43
N THR A 140 15.99 1.05 -1.64
CA THR A 140 17.26 0.32 -1.78
C THR A 140 18.11 0.87 -2.92
N PHE A 141 17.52 1.14 -4.09
CA PHE A 141 18.27 1.76 -5.18
C PHE A 141 18.76 3.17 -4.83
N ALA A 142 17.92 3.97 -4.14
CA ALA A 142 18.30 5.31 -3.72
C ALA A 142 19.45 5.27 -2.69
N GLU A 143 19.47 4.30 -1.78
CA GLU A 143 20.60 4.03 -0.87
C GLU A 143 21.89 3.76 -1.63
N CYS A 144 21.82 3.01 -2.73
CA CYS A 144 22.93 2.81 -3.67
C CYS A 144 23.25 4.04 -4.56
N GLY A 145 22.61 5.19 -4.33
CA GLY A 145 22.84 6.43 -5.09
C GLY A 145 22.15 6.47 -6.45
N LYS A 146 21.17 5.60 -6.72
CA LYS A 146 20.45 5.53 -7.99
C LYS A 146 18.95 5.75 -7.82
N ILE A 147 18.37 6.63 -8.63
CA ILE A 147 16.91 6.74 -8.72
C ILE A 147 16.45 5.73 -9.76
N GLN A 148 15.98 4.57 -9.30
CA GLN A 148 15.49 3.51 -10.17
C GLN A 148 14.10 3.06 -9.73
N GLY A 149 13.28 2.67 -10.70
CA GLY A 149 11.88 2.32 -10.51
C GLY A 149 10.95 3.30 -11.21
N ASP A 150 9.75 2.81 -11.54
CA ASP A 150 8.71 3.63 -12.15
C ASP A 150 7.98 4.40 -11.04
N MET A 151 8.49 5.59 -10.70
CA MET A 151 7.93 6.46 -9.65
C MET A 151 6.49 6.89 -9.96
N ASP A 152 6.16 6.99 -11.25
CA ASP A 152 4.80 7.33 -11.69
C ASP A 152 3.84 6.15 -11.43
N TYR A 153 4.28 4.92 -11.68
CA TYR A 153 3.55 3.71 -11.32
C TYR A 153 3.36 3.55 -9.81
N ILE A 154 4.38 3.85 -9.00
CA ILE A 154 4.26 3.83 -7.53
C ILE A 154 3.21 4.84 -7.07
N HIS A 155 3.24 6.06 -7.61
CA HIS A 155 2.24 7.08 -7.31
C HIS A 155 0.83 6.64 -7.73
N PHE A 156 0.70 6.03 -8.91
CA PHE A 156 -0.57 5.49 -9.40
C PHE A 156 -1.15 4.46 -8.43
N MET A 157 -0.33 3.51 -7.94
CA MET A 157 -0.77 2.52 -6.96
C MET A 157 -1.13 3.14 -5.60
N LEU A 158 -0.37 4.12 -5.11
CA LEU A 158 -0.66 4.80 -3.84
C LEU A 158 -2.02 5.52 -3.87
N ILE A 159 -2.35 6.19 -4.98
CA ILE A 159 -3.66 6.83 -5.14
C ILE A 159 -4.78 5.79 -5.16
N GLY A 160 -4.62 4.72 -5.93
CA GLY A 160 -5.61 3.65 -5.99
C GLY A 160 -5.81 3.00 -4.62
N PHE A 161 -4.73 2.80 -3.88
CA PHE A 161 -4.78 2.22 -2.55
C PHE A 161 -5.47 3.16 -1.54
N GLU A 162 -5.13 4.46 -1.51
CA GLU A 162 -5.81 5.43 -0.65
C GLU A 162 -7.33 5.46 -0.91
N LYS A 163 -7.74 5.47 -2.19
CA LYS A 163 -9.15 5.43 -2.58
C LYS A 163 -9.82 4.13 -2.18
N SER A 164 -9.12 3.00 -2.29
CA SER A 164 -9.66 1.71 -1.87
C SER A 164 -10.00 1.67 -0.38
N ILE A 165 -9.14 2.24 0.48
CA ILE A 165 -9.42 2.36 1.92
C ILE A 165 -10.59 3.31 2.16
N ALA A 166 -10.63 4.47 1.49
CA ALA A 166 -11.71 5.45 1.66
C ALA A 166 -13.10 4.88 1.30
N ASN A 167 -13.16 3.93 0.37
CA ASN A 167 -14.38 3.25 -0.04
C ASN A 167 -14.75 2.04 0.84
N THR A 168 -13.95 1.73 1.87
CA THR A 168 -14.22 0.60 2.77
C THR A 168 -15.28 0.99 3.78
N THR A 169 -16.48 0.41 3.66
CA THR A 169 -17.52 0.56 4.67
C THR A 169 -17.21 -0.34 5.86
N ILE A 170 -16.79 0.25 6.97
CA ILE A 170 -16.62 -0.47 8.24
C ILE A 170 -18.02 -0.73 8.79
N ARG A 171 -18.39 -2.01 8.93
CA ARG A 171 -19.70 -2.46 9.43
C ARG A 171 -19.65 -2.79 10.92
#